data_AF-A0A931LHF7-F1
#
_entry.id   AF-A0A931LHF7-F1
#
_cell.length_a   1.000
_cell.length_b   1.000
_cell.length_c   1.000
_cell.angle_alpha   90.00
_cell.angle_beta   90.00
_cell.angle_gamma   90.00
#
_symmetry.space_group_name_H-M   'P 1'
#
loop_
_entity.id
_entity.type
_entity.pdbx_description
1 polymer ?
#
loop_
_entity_poly.entity_id
_entity_poly.type
_entity_poly.pdbx_seq_one_letter_code
_entity_poly.pdbx_strand_id
1 'polypeptide(L)' 'MSASRQGLRAFVAEFEQARPGEVLRISEPIAIEYDVQAIALELERRRRFPVLLFEQIRGFDTPVVANVMASRAA' A
#
# COMPACT_ATOMS: atom_id res chain seq x y z
N MET A 1 17.20 -7.94 9.20
CA MET A 1 16.49 -9.19 8.85
C MET A 1 16.62 -9.38 7.35
N SER A 2 17.07 -10.54 6.87
CA SER A 2 17.08 -10.83 5.43
C SER A 2 15.63 -10.96 4.95
N ALA A 3 15.23 -10.22 3.91
CA ALA A 3 13.90 -10.31 3.35
C ALA A 3 13.75 -11.65 2.63
N SER A 4 12.80 -12.49 3.06
CA SER A 4 12.45 -13.69 2.31
C SER A 4 11.82 -13.29 0.98
N ARG A 5 12.17 -13.99 -0.11
CA ARG A 5 11.57 -13.75 -1.44
C ARG A 5 10.04 -13.91 -1.43
N GLN A 6 9.51 -14.74 -0.53
CA GLN A 6 8.08 -15.00 -0.39
C GLN A 6 7.40 -14.03 0.61
N GLY A 7 8.12 -13.01 1.10
CA GLY A 7 7.58 -12.03 2.03
C GLY A 7 6.82 -10.90 1.33
N LEU A 8 5.85 -10.30 2.02
CA LEU A 8 5.08 -9.16 1.50
C LEU A 8 5.97 -7.99 1.06
N ARG A 9 7.07 -7.73 1.78
CA ARG A 9 8.06 -6.71 1.38
C ARG A 9 8.70 -6.99 0.02
N ALA A 10 9.07 -8.25 -0.23
CA ALA A 10 9.64 -8.64 -1.52
C ALA A 10 8.59 -8.54 -2.61
N PHE A 11 7.37 -9.02 -2.37
CA PHE A 11 6.24 -8.87 -3.29
C PHE A 11 6.00 -7.41 -3.69
N VAL A 12 5.86 -6.49 -2.73
CA VAL A 12 5.57 -5.08 -3.04
C VAL A 12 6.71 -4.46 -3.86
N ALA A 13 7.97 -4.74 -3.52
CA ALA A 13 9.12 -4.22 -4.26
C ALA A 13 9.21 -4.77 -5.69
N GLU A 14 9.02 -6.08 -5.88
CA GLU A 14 9.01 -6.71 -7.20
C GLU A 14 7.82 -6.21 -8.04
N PHE A 15 6.65 -6.04 -7.43
CA PHE A 15 5.45 -5.53 -8.08
C PHE A 15 5.61 -4.06 -8.51
N GLU A 16 6.16 -3.19 -7.66
CA GLU A 16 6.46 -1.79 -7.98
C GLU A 16 7.43 -1.67 -9.16
N GLN A 17 8.47 -2.51 -9.21
CA GLN A 17 9.42 -2.56 -10.32
C GLN A 17 8.77 -3.04 -11.63
N ALA A 18 7.94 -4.07 -11.57
CA ALA A 18 7.28 -4.63 -12.75
C ALA A 18 6.13 -3.75 -13.27
N ARG A 19 5.50 -2.97 -12.40
CA ARG A 19 4.31 -2.15 -12.69
C ARG A 19 4.44 -0.75 -12.09
N PRO A 20 5.24 0.14 -12.70
CA PRO A 20 5.39 1.51 -12.20
C PRO A 20 4.04 2.24 -12.08
N GLY A 21 3.77 2.80 -10.91
CA GLY A 21 2.52 3.53 -10.62
C GLY A 21 1.37 2.69 -10.05
N GLU A 22 1.51 1.36 -9.97
CA GLU A 22 0.54 0.46 -9.33
C GLU A 22 0.80 0.27 -7.83
N VAL A 23 1.87 0.88 -7.30
CA VAL A 23 2.12 1.02 -5.86
C VAL A 23 2.13 2.51 -5.54
N LEU A 24 1.27 2.91 -4.60
CA LEU A 24 1.22 4.27 -4.08
C LEU A 24 1.78 4.28 -2.67
N ARG A 25 2.93 4.95 -2.50
CA ARG A 25 3.56 5.18 -1.20
C ARG A 25 3.06 6.50 -0.62
N ILE A 26 2.64 6.45 0.64
CA ILE A 26 2.10 7.58 1.38
C ILE A 26 3.00 7.76 2.61
N SER A 27 3.82 8.80 2.55
CA SER A 27 4.82 9.11 3.57
C SER A 27 4.29 10.07 4.64
N GLU A 28 3.18 10.76 4.38
CA GLU A 28 2.52 11.63 5.35
C GLU A 28 2.00 10.81 6.55
N PRO A 29 2.00 11.36 7.77
CA PRO A 29 1.40 10.68 8.92
C PRO A 29 -0.12 10.49 8.79
N ILE A 30 -0.60 9.27 9.00
CA ILE A 30 -2.00 8.84 8.79
C ILE A 30 -2.63 8.36 10.10
N ALA A 31 -3.91 8.67 10.36
CA ALA A 31 -4.67 8.06 11.44
C ALA A 31 -5.20 6.68 11.02
N ILE A 32 -5.10 5.69 11.90
CA ILE A 32 -5.44 4.31 11.54
C ILE A 32 -6.95 4.09 11.38
N GLU A 33 -7.78 4.87 12.09
CA GLU A 33 -9.20 4.61 12.25
C GLU A 33 -9.98 4.80 10.94
N TYR A 34 -9.70 5.87 10.20
CA TYR A 34 -10.49 6.26 9.02
C TYR A 34 -9.68 6.62 7.78
N ASP A 35 -8.47 7.17 7.94
CA ASP A 35 -7.75 7.77 6.81
C ASP A 35 -7.35 6.70 5.78
N VAL A 36 -6.92 5.51 6.24
CA VAL A 36 -6.56 4.38 5.35
C VAL A 36 -7.72 4.02 4.41
N GLN A 37 -8.92 3.82 4.96
CA GLN A 37 -10.09 3.43 4.19
C GLN A 37 -10.63 4.60 3.36
N ALA A 38 -10.58 5.83 3.88
CA ALA A 38 -11.00 7.02 3.15
C ALA A 38 -10.17 7.23 1.87
N ILE A 39 -8.84 7.04 1.96
CA ILE A 39 -7.93 7.12 0.81
C ILE A 39 -8.24 6.02 -0.21
N ALA A 40 -8.45 4.78 0.25
CA ALA A 40 -8.82 3.67 -0.63
C ALA A 40 -10.13 3.94 -1.40
N LEU A 41 -11.17 4.41 -0.70
CA LEU A 41 -12.46 4.74 -1.31
C LEU A 41 -12.36 5.90 -2.30
N GLU A 42 -11.55 6.91 -2.02
CA GLU A 42 -11.35 8.04 -2.93
C GLU A 42 -10.65 7.60 -4.22
N LEU A 43 -9.67 6.69 -4.13
CA LEU A 43 -9.02 6.11 -5.30
C LEU A 43 -9.97 5.23 -6.11
N GLU A 44 -10.79 4.42 -5.44
CA GLU A 44 -11.82 3.60 -6.07
C GLU A 44 -12.83 4.45 -6.86
N ARG A 45 -13.28 5.59 -6.31
CA ARG A 45 -14.14 6.56 -7.04
C ARG A 45 -13.50 7.06 -8.33
N ARG A 46 -12.18 7.16 -8.36
CA ARG A 46 -11.39 7.55 -9.54
C ARG A 46 -11.02 6.36 -10.42
N ARG A 47 -11.55 5.16 -10.13
CA ARG A 47 -11.23 3.88 -10.78
C ARG A 47 -9.74 3.54 -10.76
N ARG A 48 -9.05 3.92 -9.68
CA ARG A 48 -7.64 3.61 -9.42
C ARG A 48 -7.56 2.61 -8.29
N PHE A 49 -6.83 1.51 -8.50
CA PHE A 49 -6.74 0.41 -7.53
C PHE A 49 -5.29 0.02 -7.22
N PRO A 50 -4.39 0.99 -6.91
CA PRO A 50 -3.01 0.66 -6.58
C PRO A 50 -2.94 -0.07 -5.23
N VAL A 51 -1.87 -0.81 -5.03
CA VAL A 51 -1.43 -1.23 -3.69
C VAL A 51 -1.08 0.04 -2.90
N LEU A 52 -1.57 0.13 -1.67
CA LEU A 52 -1.32 1.27 -0.79
C LEU A 52 -0.28 0.88 0.25
N LEU A 53 0.79 1.67 0.35
CA LEU A 53 1.79 1.54 1.40
C LEU A 53 1.83 2.82 2.22
N PHE A 54 1.35 2.73 3.46
CA PHE A 54 1.36 3.81 4.44
C PHE A 54 2.58 3.63 5.34
N GLU A 55 3.53 4.55 5.23
CA GLU A 55 4.82 4.43 5.92
C GLU A 55 4.74 4.89 7.38
N GLN A 56 3.84 5.83 7.68
CA GLN A 56 3.72 6.47 8.98
C GLN A 56 2.27 6.42 9.50
N ILE A 57 2.00 5.54 10.46
CA ILE A 57 0.71 5.48 11.16
C ILE A 57 0.86 6.12 12.55
N ARG A 58 0.02 7.12 12.86
CA ARG A 58 0.06 7.81 14.15
C ARG A 58 -0.17 6.83 15.30
N GLY A 59 0.77 6.79 16.24
CA GLY A 59 0.70 5.93 17.42
C GLY A 59 1.20 4.49 17.22
N PHE A 60 1.74 4.17 16.04
CA PHE A 60 2.26 2.83 15.74
C PHE A 60 3.60 2.91 14.99
N ASP A 61 4.54 2.05 15.37
CA ASP A 61 5.84 1.93 14.68
C ASP A 61 5.81 1.00 13.46
N THR A 62 4.63 0.45 13.13
CA THR A 62 4.46 -0.54 12.07
C THR A 62 3.72 0.08 10.87
N PRO A 63 4.29 0.00 9.66
CA PRO A 63 3.64 0.48 8.45
C PRO A 63 2.46 -0.42 8.06
N VAL A 64 1.53 0.13 7.28
CA VAL A 64 0.37 -0.61 6.78
C VAL A 64 0.47 -0.78 5.27
N VAL A 65 0.25 -2.01 4.80
CA VAL A 65 0.02 -2.31 3.39
C VAL A 65 -1.45 -2.68 3.22
N ALA A 66 -2.12 -2.05 2.27
CA ALA A 66 -3.52 -2.32 1.96
C ALA A 66 -3.72 -2.50 0.45
N ASN A 67 -4.93 -2.93 0.06
CA ASN A 67 -5.37 -3.00 -1.33
C ASN A 67 -4.56 -3.97 -2.23
N VAL A 68 -3.86 -4.94 -1.64
CA VAL A 68 -2.99 -5.90 -2.37
C VAL A 68 -3.73 -6.68 -3.46
N MET A 69 -5.02 -6.97 -3.25
CA MET A 69 -5.87 -7.75 -4.16
C MET A 69 -6.95 -6.89 -4.85
N ALA A 70 -6.83 -5.56 -4.82
CA ALA A 70 -7.86 -4.65 -5.33
C ALA A 70 -7.88 -4.54 -6.86
N SER A 71 -6.82 -5.02 -7.51
CA SER A 71 -6.68 -5.04 -8.97
C SER A 71 -6.42 -6.48 -9.44
N ARG A 72 -6.84 -6.77 -10.67
CA ARG A 72 -6.49 -8.01 -11.39
C ARG A 72 -5.17 -7.90 -12.15
N ALA A 73 -4.42 -6.82 -11.94
CA ALA A 73 -3.13 -6.58 -12.57
C ALA A 73 -1.96 -7.35 -11.91
N ALA A 74 -2.23 -7.94 -10.74
CA ALA A 74 -1.30 -8.80 -9.98
C ALA A 74 -1.29 -10.24 -10.50
#